data_AF-A0A7S1L3J9-F1
#
_entry.id   AF-A0A7S1L3J9-F1
#
_cell.length_a   1.000
_cell.length_b   1.000
_cell.length_c   1.000
_cell.angle_alpha   90.00
_cell.angle_beta   90.00
_cell.angle_gamma   90.00
#
_symmetry.space_group_name_H-M   'P 1'
#
loop_
_entity.id
_entity.type
_entity.pdbx_description
1 polymer ?
#
loop_
_entity_poly.entity_id
_entity_poly.type
_entity_poly.pdbx_seq_one_letter_code
_entity_poly.pdbx_strand_id
1 'polypeptide(L)'
;GAIFGIGYVVVTLTLNFSTLAQVFALSNFVWHWMVFMSPELKKHDTDSIFGVTITLFGFQGIMTSLGGCILALASISLPYPILALSKACDVAEDITTCVGESWDTAIKFYCSDVKIDHQQTKLRQEMGETQGYIAYLQGYVDSSWWEALLIPKWKRIRLMLHHLNKVHKEAFDRLMHVIVRSCSREEFDAEHQKVMGRCHPFVTKVVTGAKDVLNKCTEAANNGGLKSQDEEGLLEKQTQEVKDAMANLTQEFQKVKKELDILDTVSASLIDEHVFAFEVCVFGRITNELAESFIKDARARRGEESGEKLEKVLTDPEHLNYALRNTISILLGFAIGSVGYHNMILENK
;
A
#
# COMPACT_ATOMS: atom_id res chain seq x y z
N GLY A 1 10.12 11.85 -37.09
CA GLY A 1 10.21 10.40 -36.84
C GLY A 1 11.04 10.12 -35.60
N ALA A 2 12.36 10.16 -35.72
CA ALA A 2 13.28 9.79 -34.63
C ALA A 2 13.04 10.53 -33.30
N ILE A 3 12.91 11.86 -33.33
CA ILE A 3 12.69 12.67 -32.10
C ILE A 3 11.38 12.32 -31.40
N PHE A 4 10.31 12.09 -32.17
CA PHE A 4 9.00 11.69 -31.62
C PHE A 4 9.00 10.28 -31.06
N GLY A 5 9.73 9.33 -31.67
CA GLY A 5 9.86 7.98 -31.14
C GLY A 5 10.73 7.89 -29.90
N ILE A 6 11.83 8.64 -29.86
CA ILE A 6 12.64 8.81 -28.64
C ILE A 6 11.78 9.44 -27.54
N GLY A 7 11.01 10.49 -27.87
CA GLY A 7 10.09 11.12 -26.93
C GLY A 7 9.04 10.16 -26.37
N TYR A 8 8.42 9.33 -27.22
CA TYR A 8 7.44 8.33 -26.78
C TYR A 8 8.06 7.28 -25.86
N VAL A 9 9.23 6.71 -26.22
CA VAL A 9 9.92 5.72 -25.37
C VAL A 9 10.33 6.34 -24.03
N VAL A 10 10.88 7.57 -24.05
CA VAL A 10 11.24 8.30 -22.82
C VAL A 10 10.00 8.52 -21.97
N VAL A 11 8.89 9.01 -22.53
CA VAL A 11 7.65 9.29 -21.79
C VAL A 11 7.03 8.00 -21.25
N THR A 12 6.95 6.91 -22.02
CA THR A 12 6.37 5.63 -21.59
C THR A 12 7.22 4.92 -20.53
N LEU A 13 8.53 5.18 -20.47
CA LEU A 13 9.42 4.62 -19.44
C LEU A 13 9.60 5.54 -18.23
N THR A 14 9.51 6.86 -18.39
CA THR A 14 9.51 7.82 -17.27
C THR A 14 8.18 7.84 -16.55
N LEU A 15 7.07 7.58 -17.26
CA LEU A 15 5.80 7.25 -16.66
C LEU A 15 5.86 5.79 -16.21
N ASN A 16 5.92 5.57 -14.89
CA ASN A 16 5.88 4.27 -14.23
C ASN A 16 4.50 3.59 -14.38
N PHE A 17 4.18 3.19 -15.61
CA PHE A 17 3.08 2.29 -15.97
C PHE A 17 3.40 0.87 -15.52
N SER A 18 2.38 0.02 -15.36
CA SER A 18 2.60 -1.40 -15.02
C SER A 18 3.54 -2.06 -16.04
N THR A 19 4.42 -2.96 -15.58
CA THR A 19 5.44 -3.61 -16.43
C THR A 19 4.81 -4.25 -17.67
N LEU A 20 3.60 -4.77 -17.55
CA LEU A 20 2.86 -5.40 -18.64
C LEU A 20 2.36 -4.38 -19.68
N ALA A 21 1.90 -3.20 -19.23
CA ALA A 21 1.52 -2.11 -20.12
C ALA A 21 2.74 -1.47 -20.80
N GLN A 22 3.86 -1.34 -20.09
CA GLN A 22 5.13 -0.87 -20.66
C GLN A 22 5.62 -1.83 -21.74
N VAL A 23 5.66 -3.13 -21.46
CA VAL A 23 6.08 -4.15 -22.44
C VAL A 23 5.19 -4.12 -23.67
N PHE A 24 3.86 -4.10 -23.52
CA PHE A 24 2.92 -4.07 -24.64
C PHE A 24 3.03 -2.78 -25.48
N ALA A 25 3.07 -1.61 -24.82
CA ALA A 25 3.16 -0.33 -25.51
C ALA A 25 4.49 -0.18 -26.25
N LEU A 26 5.60 -0.56 -25.62
CA LEU A 26 6.94 -0.44 -26.21
C LEU A 26 7.16 -1.49 -27.30
N SER A 27 6.70 -2.73 -27.13
CA SER A 27 6.85 -3.76 -28.17
C SER A 27 6.09 -3.40 -29.44
N ASN A 28 4.88 -2.87 -29.30
CA ASN A 28 4.05 -2.50 -30.44
C ASN A 28 4.56 -1.22 -31.11
N PHE A 29 4.91 -0.20 -30.34
CA PHE A 29 5.41 1.07 -30.86
C PHE A 29 6.76 0.92 -31.58
N VAL A 30 7.70 0.15 -31.02
CA VAL A 30 9.04 -0.04 -31.60
C VAL A 30 8.96 -0.72 -32.97
N TRP A 31 8.04 -1.67 -33.16
CA TRP A 31 7.80 -2.29 -34.47
C TRP A 31 7.38 -1.26 -35.52
N HIS A 32 6.34 -0.47 -35.22
CA HIS A 32 5.85 0.58 -36.13
C HIS A 32 6.89 1.67 -36.39
N TRP A 33 7.72 1.98 -35.39
CA TRP A 33 8.79 2.96 -35.52
C TRP A 33 9.95 2.47 -36.42
N MET A 34 10.32 1.18 -36.36
CA MET A 34 11.30 0.58 -37.27
C MET A 34 10.81 0.59 -38.73
N VAL A 35 9.52 0.30 -38.94
CA VAL A 35 8.88 0.36 -40.27
C VAL A 35 8.90 1.79 -40.83
N PHE A 36 8.68 2.81 -40.00
CA PHE A 36 8.73 4.20 -40.41
C PHE A 36 10.14 4.69 -40.80
N MET A 37 11.17 4.20 -40.12
CA MET A 37 12.56 4.63 -40.30
C MET A 37 13.29 3.88 -41.42
N SER A 38 12.77 2.74 -41.89
CA SER A 38 13.39 1.92 -42.94
C SER A 38 13.12 2.49 -44.34
N PRO A 39 14.13 2.93 -45.10
CA PRO A 39 13.94 3.55 -46.42
C PRO A 39 13.59 2.55 -47.54
N GLU A 40 13.80 1.23 -47.38
CA GLU A 40 13.57 0.24 -48.47
C GLU A 40 12.18 -0.42 -48.48
N LEU A 41 11.33 -0.26 -47.46
CA LEU A 41 9.89 -0.56 -47.59
C LEU A 41 9.18 0.42 -48.55
N LYS A 42 9.84 1.52 -48.91
CA LYS A 42 9.39 2.42 -50.00
C LYS A 42 9.57 1.83 -51.39
N LYS A 43 10.30 0.71 -51.56
CA LYS A 43 10.65 0.15 -52.87
C LYS A 43 9.85 -1.08 -53.28
N HIS A 44 9.15 -1.74 -52.36
CA HIS A 44 8.51 -3.03 -52.66
C HIS A 44 6.98 -3.06 -52.69
N ASP A 45 6.31 -1.96 -52.35
CA ASP A 45 4.85 -1.81 -52.50
C ASP A 45 4.49 -0.53 -53.27
N THR A 46 5.10 -0.37 -54.45
CA THR A 46 4.66 0.59 -55.47
C THR A 46 3.83 -0.12 -56.53
N ASP A 47 2.77 -0.81 -56.12
CA ASP A 47 1.62 -1.05 -57.01
C ASP A 47 0.45 -0.21 -56.51
N SER A 48 0.25 0.88 -57.24
CA SER A 48 -0.80 1.85 -57.04
C SER A 48 -2.18 1.22 -57.27
N ILE A 49 -3.00 1.18 -56.24
CA ILE A 49 -4.45 1.27 -56.38
C ILE A 49 -4.84 2.56 -55.63
N PHE A 50 -4.96 3.67 -56.36
CA PHE A 50 -5.27 5.03 -55.90
C PHE A 50 -4.14 5.91 -55.34
N GLY A 51 -3.04 6.09 -56.07
CA GLY A 51 -2.31 7.38 -56.17
C GLY A 51 -2.11 8.28 -54.94
N VAL A 52 -1.98 7.74 -53.72
CA VAL A 52 -1.73 8.50 -52.49
C VAL A 52 -0.36 8.14 -51.96
N THR A 53 0.50 9.15 -51.91
CA THR A 53 1.93 9.09 -51.61
C THR A 53 2.23 8.43 -50.26
N ILE A 54 3.15 7.46 -50.27
CA ILE A 54 3.63 6.61 -49.16
C ILE A 54 4.10 7.39 -47.90
N THR A 55 4.34 8.69 -48.00
CA THR A 55 4.59 9.57 -46.85
C THR A 55 3.42 9.63 -45.86
N LEU A 56 2.20 9.34 -46.32
CA LEU A 56 0.99 9.33 -45.49
C LEU A 56 0.84 8.03 -44.68
N PHE A 57 1.26 6.88 -45.20
CA PHE A 57 1.07 5.56 -44.57
C PHE A 57 1.95 5.33 -43.35
N GLY A 58 3.19 5.80 -43.34
CA GLY A 58 4.06 5.72 -42.16
C GLY A 58 3.57 6.61 -41.02
N PHE A 59 3.09 7.82 -41.35
CA PHE A 59 2.50 8.72 -40.37
C PHE A 59 1.13 8.22 -39.89
N GLN A 60 0.29 7.69 -40.79
CA GLN A 60 -0.95 7.01 -40.41
C GLN A 60 -0.67 5.79 -39.55
N GLY A 61 0.33 4.95 -39.86
CA GLY A 61 0.71 3.79 -39.05
C GLY A 61 1.20 4.16 -37.65
N ILE A 62 1.97 5.25 -37.52
CA ILE A 62 2.31 5.81 -36.21
C ILE A 62 1.06 6.36 -35.52
N MET A 63 0.18 7.09 -36.21
CA MET A 63 -1.03 7.68 -35.61
C MET A 63 -2.10 6.63 -35.26
N THR A 64 -2.21 5.53 -36.01
CA THR A 64 -3.09 4.40 -35.71
C THR A 64 -2.48 3.49 -34.65
N SER A 65 -1.14 3.38 -34.57
CA SER A 65 -0.47 2.73 -33.44
C SER A 65 -0.59 3.57 -32.17
N LEU A 66 -0.38 4.89 -32.24
CA LEU A 66 -0.58 5.80 -31.11
C LEU A 66 -2.05 5.81 -30.68
N GLY A 67 -2.96 5.95 -31.65
CA GLY A 67 -4.40 5.89 -31.43
C GLY A 67 -4.84 4.53 -30.92
N GLY A 68 -4.24 3.45 -31.41
CA GLY A 68 -4.48 2.07 -30.97
C GLY A 68 -3.90 1.80 -29.59
N CYS A 69 -2.77 2.38 -29.22
CA CYS A 69 -2.20 2.33 -27.87
C CYS A 69 -3.03 3.18 -26.90
N ILE A 70 -3.50 4.36 -27.31
CA ILE A 70 -4.39 5.20 -26.50
C ILE A 70 -5.75 4.53 -26.34
N LEU A 71 -6.31 3.95 -27.40
CA LEU A 71 -7.56 3.19 -27.35
C LEU A 71 -7.41 1.86 -26.62
N ALA A 72 -6.25 1.20 -26.69
CA ALA A 72 -5.94 -0.01 -25.91
C ALA A 72 -5.76 0.33 -24.42
N LEU A 73 -5.09 1.43 -24.10
CA LEU A 73 -5.02 1.97 -22.74
C LEU A 73 -6.43 2.34 -22.26
N ALA A 74 -7.23 3.00 -23.10
CA ALA A 74 -8.62 3.36 -22.80
C ALA A 74 -9.54 2.14 -22.68
N SER A 75 -9.35 1.09 -23.49
CA SER A 75 -10.15 -0.14 -23.46
C SER A 75 -9.74 -1.06 -22.31
N ILE A 76 -8.46 -1.07 -21.92
CA ILE A 76 -8.01 -1.65 -20.64
C ILE A 76 -8.61 -0.85 -19.47
N SER A 77 -8.89 0.45 -19.67
CA SER A 77 -9.54 1.32 -18.67
C SER A 77 -11.08 1.30 -18.73
N LEU A 78 -11.70 0.62 -19.71
CA LEU A 78 -13.14 0.54 -19.93
C LEU A 78 -13.51 -0.93 -20.21
N PRO A 79 -13.52 -1.77 -19.17
CA PRO A 79 -14.72 -1.84 -18.34
C PRO A 79 -14.37 -1.89 -16.84
N TYR A 80 -14.78 -0.85 -16.10
CA TYR A 80 -14.46 -0.59 -14.68
C TYR A 80 -12.96 -0.72 -14.37
N PRO A 81 -12.16 0.36 -14.51
CA PRO A 81 -10.75 0.27 -14.18
C PRO A 81 -10.66 -0.10 -12.70
N ILE A 82 -10.15 -1.30 -12.41
CA ILE A 82 -9.82 -1.65 -11.03
C ILE A 82 -8.56 -0.86 -10.70
N LEU A 83 -8.78 0.40 -10.34
CA LEU A 83 -7.74 1.35 -9.98
C LEU A 83 -6.89 0.75 -8.87
N ALA A 84 -5.58 0.91 -8.97
CA ALA A 84 -4.66 0.48 -7.92
C ALA A 84 -5.06 1.12 -6.59
N LEU A 85 -5.55 2.36 -6.60
CA LEU A 85 -6.07 3.04 -5.42
C LEU A 85 -7.34 2.39 -4.86
N SER A 86 -8.26 1.93 -5.73
CA SER A 86 -9.47 1.22 -5.28
C SER A 86 -9.08 -0.09 -4.58
N LYS A 87 -8.16 -0.87 -5.18
CA LYS A 87 -7.64 -2.08 -4.53
C LYS A 87 -6.91 -1.77 -3.24
N ALA A 88 -6.18 -0.65 -3.18
CA ALA A 88 -5.50 -0.24 -1.95
C ALA A 88 -6.51 0.06 -0.82
N CYS A 89 -7.65 0.68 -1.14
CA CYS A 89 -8.71 0.90 -0.15
C CYS A 89 -9.31 -0.42 0.36
N ASP A 90 -9.63 -1.35 -0.55
CA ASP A 90 -10.21 -2.65 -0.19
C ASP A 90 -9.23 -3.46 0.68
N VAL A 91 -7.97 -3.55 0.27
CA VAL A 91 -6.93 -4.27 1.02
C VAL A 91 -6.64 -3.60 2.37
N ALA A 92 -6.76 -2.27 2.49
CA ALA A 92 -6.61 -1.59 3.77
C ALA A 92 -7.72 -1.96 4.76
N GLU A 93 -8.95 -2.11 4.28
CA GLU A 93 -10.09 -2.59 5.07
C GLU A 93 -9.91 -4.04 5.51
N ASP A 94 -9.46 -4.90 4.60
CA ASP A 94 -9.15 -6.31 4.89
C ASP A 94 -8.06 -6.41 5.97
N ILE A 95 -6.95 -5.67 5.85
CA ILE A 95 -5.87 -5.66 6.85
C ILE A 95 -6.39 -5.19 8.21
N THR A 96 -7.20 -4.14 8.23
CA THR A 96 -7.76 -3.60 9.48
C THR A 96 -8.61 -4.64 10.19
N THR A 97 -9.47 -5.32 9.42
CA THR A 97 -10.35 -6.38 9.91
C THR A 97 -9.54 -7.56 10.44
N CYS A 98 -8.59 -8.08 9.65
CA CYS A 98 -7.74 -9.20 10.05
C CYS A 98 -6.93 -8.87 11.30
N VAL A 99 -6.26 -7.70 11.37
CA VAL A 99 -5.50 -7.30 12.56
C VAL A 99 -6.40 -7.20 13.79
N GLY A 100 -7.59 -6.62 13.66
CA GLY A 100 -8.56 -6.52 14.74
C GLY A 100 -9.05 -7.89 15.24
N GLU A 101 -9.41 -8.80 14.33
CA GLU A 101 -9.85 -10.15 14.66
C GLU A 101 -8.74 -11.02 15.27
N SER A 102 -7.51 -10.88 14.79
CA SER A 102 -6.36 -11.58 15.35
C SER A 102 -6.01 -11.06 16.75
N TRP A 103 -6.18 -9.77 17.04
CA TRP A 103 -6.08 -9.26 18.42
C TRP A 103 -7.17 -9.82 19.33
N ASP A 104 -8.43 -9.89 18.87
CA ASP A 104 -9.53 -10.51 19.63
C ASP A 104 -9.23 -11.99 19.92
N THR A 105 -8.66 -12.70 18.95
CA THR A 105 -8.28 -14.11 19.11
C THR A 105 -7.07 -14.27 20.04
N ALA A 106 -6.09 -13.37 19.99
CA ALA A 106 -4.94 -13.37 20.88
C ALA A 106 -5.35 -13.15 22.34
N ILE A 107 -6.28 -12.22 22.61
CA ILE A 107 -6.82 -12.01 23.96
C ILE A 107 -7.60 -13.22 24.43
N LYS A 108 -8.45 -13.80 23.58
CA LYS A 108 -9.22 -15.00 23.94
C LYS A 108 -8.31 -16.18 24.28
N PHE A 109 -7.20 -16.33 23.59
CA PHE A 109 -6.20 -17.36 23.89
C PHE A 109 -5.44 -17.04 25.18
N TYR A 110 -4.87 -15.83 25.29
CA TYR A 110 -3.97 -15.47 26.39
C TYR A 110 -4.70 -15.22 27.72
N CYS A 111 -5.98 -14.88 27.69
CA CYS A 111 -6.81 -14.73 28.89
C CYS A 111 -7.66 -15.99 29.18
N SER A 112 -7.42 -17.11 28.48
CA SER A 112 -8.15 -18.35 28.74
C SER A 112 -7.51 -19.13 29.89
N ASP A 113 -8.32 -19.96 30.56
CA ASP A 113 -7.84 -20.82 31.64
C ASP A 113 -7.08 -22.05 31.11
N VAL A 114 -7.20 -22.36 29.81
CA VAL A 114 -6.68 -23.60 29.22
C VAL A 114 -6.03 -23.30 27.88
N LYS A 115 -4.86 -23.89 27.64
CA LYS A 115 -4.19 -23.85 26.34
C LYS A 115 -5.03 -24.50 25.24
N ILE A 116 -5.44 -23.71 24.25
CA ILE A 116 -6.16 -24.17 23.05
C ILE A 116 -5.23 -24.10 21.83
N ASP A 117 -4.57 -25.20 21.49
CA ASP A 117 -3.60 -25.28 20.37
C ASP A 117 -4.19 -24.86 19.01
N HIS A 118 -5.50 -25.09 18.82
CA HIS A 118 -6.21 -24.68 17.60
C HIS A 118 -6.19 -23.16 17.40
N GLN A 119 -6.39 -22.37 18.46
CA GLN A 119 -6.39 -20.90 18.38
C GLN A 119 -5.00 -20.36 18.08
N GLN A 120 -3.96 -20.95 18.68
CA GLN A 120 -2.57 -20.59 18.39
C GLN A 120 -2.19 -20.87 16.93
N THR A 121 -2.64 -22.00 16.38
CA THR A 121 -2.40 -22.36 14.98
C THR A 121 -3.16 -21.42 14.03
N LYS A 122 -4.42 -21.13 14.34
CA LYS A 122 -5.24 -20.18 13.59
C LYS A 122 -4.61 -18.78 13.54
N LEU A 123 -4.16 -18.27 14.69
CA LEU A 123 -3.44 -17.00 14.79
C LEU A 123 -2.21 -16.96 13.88
N ARG A 124 -1.38 -18.01 13.88
CA ARG A 124 -0.19 -18.08 13.02
C ARG A 124 -0.54 -18.06 11.52
N GLN A 125 -1.63 -18.72 11.13
CA GLN A 125 -2.08 -18.72 9.75
C GLN A 125 -2.57 -17.33 9.31
N GLU A 126 -3.47 -16.72 10.08
CA GLU A 126 -4.01 -15.38 9.81
C GLU A 126 -2.88 -14.34 9.69
N MET A 127 -1.83 -14.49 10.48
CA MET A 127 -0.66 -13.62 10.45
C MET A 127 0.17 -13.77 9.18
N GLY A 128 0.34 -15.01 8.68
CA GLY A 128 1.00 -15.24 7.40
C GLY A 128 0.25 -14.59 6.23
N GLU A 129 -1.08 -14.67 6.25
CA GLU A 129 -1.95 -14.04 5.23
C GLU A 129 -1.90 -12.50 5.33
N THR A 130 -1.99 -11.95 6.54
CA THR A 130 -1.96 -10.50 6.79
C THR A 130 -0.64 -9.87 6.36
N GLN A 131 0.50 -10.56 6.53
CA GLN A 131 1.79 -10.08 6.05
C GLN A 131 1.80 -9.89 4.53
N GLY A 132 1.18 -10.81 3.79
CA GLY A 132 0.99 -10.71 2.35
C GLY A 132 0.17 -9.48 1.98
N TYR A 133 -0.96 -9.26 2.67
CA TYR A 133 -1.82 -8.09 2.42
C TYR A 133 -1.10 -6.76 2.67
N ILE A 134 -0.31 -6.64 3.72
CA ILE A 134 0.49 -5.44 4.00
C ILE A 134 1.48 -5.14 2.86
N ALA A 135 2.13 -6.17 2.31
CA ALA A 135 3.01 -6.02 1.16
C ALA A 135 2.24 -5.61 -0.11
N TYR A 136 1.05 -6.19 -0.35
CA TYR A 136 0.19 -5.81 -1.46
C TYR A 136 -0.31 -4.38 -1.34
N LEU A 137 -0.73 -3.94 -0.15
CA LEU A 137 -1.17 -2.55 0.10
C LEU A 137 -0.05 -1.57 -0.26
N GLN A 138 1.18 -1.84 0.18
CA GLN A 138 2.34 -1.02 -0.20
C GLN A 138 2.50 -0.96 -1.72
N GLY A 139 2.48 -2.11 -2.40
CA GLY A 139 2.60 -2.19 -3.86
C GLY A 139 1.50 -1.41 -4.60
N TYR A 140 0.26 -1.46 -4.13
CA TYR A 140 -0.86 -0.73 -4.72
C TYR A 140 -0.78 0.79 -4.46
N VAL A 141 -0.40 1.21 -3.25
CA VAL A 141 -0.17 2.63 -2.92
C VAL A 141 0.98 3.21 -3.75
N ASP A 142 2.04 2.44 -3.97
CA ASP A 142 3.17 2.88 -4.80
C ASP A 142 2.78 2.95 -6.28
N SER A 143 1.99 1.99 -6.77
CA SER A 143 1.52 1.95 -8.16
C SER A 143 0.44 2.99 -8.49
N SER A 144 -0.30 3.51 -7.50
CA SER A 144 -1.39 4.49 -7.67
C SER A 144 -0.93 5.94 -7.80
N TRP A 145 0.39 6.20 -7.86
CA TRP A 145 0.94 7.55 -7.97
C TRP A 145 0.40 8.32 -9.19
N TRP A 146 0.26 7.66 -10.35
CA TRP A 146 -0.26 8.29 -11.58
C TRP A 146 -1.76 8.54 -11.52
N GLU A 147 -2.53 7.71 -10.80
CA GLU A 147 -3.96 7.91 -10.56
C GLU A 147 -4.15 9.19 -9.72
N ALA A 148 -3.32 9.32 -8.67
CA ALA A 148 -3.28 10.49 -7.80
C ALA A 148 -2.86 11.80 -8.50
N LEU A 149 -2.21 11.75 -9.67
CA LEU A 149 -1.84 12.96 -10.41
C LEU A 149 -3.04 13.67 -11.04
N LEU A 150 -4.08 12.93 -11.41
CA LEU A 150 -5.22 13.46 -12.15
C LEU A 150 -6.30 14.04 -11.22
N ILE A 151 -6.46 13.46 -10.03
CA ILE A 151 -7.57 13.79 -9.12
C ILE A 151 -7.01 14.16 -7.74
N PRO A 152 -7.19 15.42 -7.27
CA PRO A 152 -6.68 15.87 -5.97
C PRO A 152 -7.17 15.02 -4.78
N LYS A 153 -8.41 14.53 -4.84
CA LYS A 153 -8.98 13.63 -3.83
C LYS A 153 -8.19 12.31 -3.75
N TRP A 154 -7.77 11.77 -4.89
CA TRP A 154 -7.03 10.51 -4.95
C TRP A 154 -5.60 10.65 -4.42
N LYS A 155 -4.96 11.80 -4.64
CA LYS A 155 -3.70 12.15 -3.97
C LYS A 155 -3.84 12.11 -2.45
N ARG A 156 -4.94 12.65 -1.91
CA ARG A 156 -5.23 12.64 -0.47
C ARG A 156 -5.43 11.23 0.07
N ILE A 157 -6.27 10.42 -0.59
CA ILE A 157 -6.47 9.01 -0.22
C ILE A 157 -5.13 8.28 -0.21
N ARG A 158 -4.31 8.44 -1.25
CA ARG A 158 -2.98 7.80 -1.34
C ARG A 158 -2.06 8.20 -0.18
N LEU A 159 -1.99 9.48 0.16
CA LEU A 159 -1.16 9.95 1.29
C LEU A 159 -1.64 9.39 2.63
N MET A 160 -2.96 9.36 2.85
CA MET A 160 -3.55 8.81 4.07
C MET A 160 -3.36 7.29 4.16
N LEU A 161 -3.52 6.56 3.06
CA LEU A 161 -3.23 5.12 2.98
C LEU A 161 -1.76 4.81 3.23
N HIS A 162 -0.84 5.69 2.82
CA HIS A 162 0.58 5.51 3.12
C HIS A 162 0.86 5.63 4.63
N HIS A 163 0.22 6.60 5.29
CA HIS A 163 0.32 6.72 6.74
C HIS A 163 -0.35 5.53 7.46
N LEU A 164 -1.54 5.13 7.02
CA LEU A 164 -2.27 3.97 7.54
C LEU A 164 -1.45 2.69 7.39
N ASN A 165 -0.80 2.46 6.24
CA ASN A 165 0.03 1.28 6.02
C ASN A 165 1.22 1.20 6.99
N LYS A 166 1.79 2.34 7.38
CA LYS A 166 2.85 2.38 8.41
C LYS A 166 2.30 1.90 9.76
N VAL A 167 1.10 2.33 10.13
CA VAL A 167 0.45 1.90 11.38
C VAL A 167 0.01 0.45 11.31
N HIS A 168 -0.48 -0.04 10.17
CA HIS A 168 -0.78 -1.47 9.96
C HIS A 168 0.46 -2.35 10.14
N LYS A 169 1.61 -1.95 9.58
CA LYS A 169 2.89 -2.64 9.79
C LYS A 169 3.26 -2.68 11.26
N GLU A 170 3.19 -1.54 11.95
CA GLU A 170 3.52 -1.50 13.37
C GLU A 170 2.53 -2.33 14.20
N ALA A 171 1.22 -2.21 13.98
CA ALA A 171 0.21 -3.01 14.67
C ALA A 171 0.40 -4.52 14.47
N PHE A 172 0.75 -4.92 13.24
CA PHE A 172 1.09 -6.30 12.90
C PHE A 172 2.34 -6.77 13.64
N ASP A 173 3.41 -5.98 13.66
CA ASP A 173 4.66 -6.34 14.34
C ASP A 173 4.45 -6.51 15.86
N ARG A 174 3.60 -5.66 16.47
CA ARG A 174 3.22 -5.76 17.90
C ARG A 174 2.45 -7.04 18.18
N LEU A 175 1.49 -7.37 17.33
CA LEU A 175 0.72 -8.61 17.45
C LEU A 175 1.61 -9.85 17.28
N MET A 176 2.54 -9.82 16.32
CA MET A 176 3.54 -10.87 16.14
C MET A 176 4.42 -11.04 17.38
N HIS A 177 4.82 -9.95 18.02
CA HIS A 177 5.58 -10.01 19.27
C HIS A 177 4.77 -10.71 20.38
N VAL A 178 3.49 -10.37 20.55
CA VAL A 178 2.58 -11.03 21.51
C VAL A 178 2.47 -12.53 21.23
N ILE A 179 2.26 -12.93 19.98
CA ILE A 179 2.07 -14.34 19.62
C ILE A 179 3.35 -15.16 19.84
N VAL A 180 4.50 -14.64 19.43
CA VAL A 180 5.79 -15.34 19.51
C VAL A 180 6.29 -15.39 20.95
N ARG A 181 6.10 -14.31 21.72
CA ARG A 181 6.66 -14.20 23.06
C ARG A 181 5.70 -14.69 24.13
N SER A 182 4.51 -14.13 24.20
CA SER A 182 3.53 -14.47 25.25
C SER A 182 2.81 -15.77 24.89
N CYS A 183 2.07 -15.81 23.77
CA CYS A 183 1.21 -16.96 23.46
C CYS A 183 1.97 -18.27 23.18
N SER A 184 3.22 -18.22 22.71
CA SER A 184 3.98 -19.44 22.38
C SER A 184 4.75 -20.04 23.54
N ARG A 185 4.99 -19.27 24.61
CA ARG A 185 5.73 -19.72 25.79
C ARG A 185 4.84 -19.93 27.01
N GLU A 186 3.59 -19.48 26.96
CA GLU A 186 2.67 -19.53 28.09
C GLU A 186 2.43 -20.97 28.59
N GLU A 187 2.59 -21.14 29.90
CA GLU A 187 2.37 -22.40 30.62
C GLU A 187 1.05 -22.39 31.42
N PHE A 188 0.32 -21.26 31.44
CA PHE A 188 -0.99 -21.09 32.09
C PHE A 188 -0.97 -21.46 33.58
N ASP A 189 0.02 -20.94 34.30
CA ASP A 189 0.14 -21.17 35.73
C ASP A 189 -0.97 -20.47 36.55
N ALA A 190 -1.02 -20.76 37.84
CA ALA A 190 -2.04 -20.20 38.73
C ALA A 190 -1.89 -18.68 38.94
N GLU A 191 -0.68 -18.13 38.77
CA GLU A 191 -0.41 -16.69 38.90
C GLU A 191 -0.95 -15.95 37.66
N HIS A 192 -0.63 -16.47 36.47
CA HIS A 192 -1.14 -16.04 35.18
C HIS A 192 -2.67 -15.98 35.18
N GLN A 193 -3.35 -17.08 35.53
CA GLN A 193 -4.82 -17.14 35.54
C GLN A 193 -5.42 -16.08 36.48
N LYS A 194 -4.78 -15.84 37.63
CA LYS A 194 -5.24 -14.85 38.61
C LYS A 194 -5.04 -13.42 38.11
N VAL A 195 -3.91 -13.13 37.46
CA VAL A 195 -3.61 -11.81 36.90
C VAL A 195 -4.44 -11.52 35.66
N MET A 196 -4.40 -12.41 34.68
CA MET A 196 -5.08 -12.25 33.40
C MET A 196 -6.58 -12.36 33.53
N GLY A 197 -7.12 -13.22 34.41
CA GLY A 197 -8.55 -13.29 34.68
C GLY A 197 -9.14 -11.96 35.17
N ARG A 198 -8.40 -11.20 36.00
CA ARG A 198 -8.82 -9.87 36.47
C ARG A 198 -8.55 -8.76 35.46
N CYS A 199 -7.46 -8.85 34.71
CA CYS A 199 -7.10 -7.84 33.71
C CYS A 199 -7.88 -7.99 32.39
N HIS A 200 -8.43 -9.17 32.12
CA HIS A 200 -9.17 -9.51 30.89
C HIS A 200 -10.21 -8.46 30.47
N PRO A 201 -11.16 -8.01 31.31
CA PRO A 201 -12.14 -7.01 30.89
C PRO A 201 -11.51 -5.66 30.50
N PHE A 202 -10.39 -5.28 31.13
CA PHE A 202 -9.69 -4.04 30.82
C PHE A 202 -8.87 -4.16 29.52
N VAL A 203 -8.21 -5.30 29.31
CA VAL A 203 -7.51 -5.63 28.07
C VAL A 203 -8.47 -5.62 26.89
N THR A 204 -9.60 -6.33 27.00
CA THR A 204 -10.63 -6.39 25.96
C THR A 204 -11.15 -4.99 25.64
N LYS A 205 -11.40 -4.15 26.66
CA LYS A 205 -11.86 -2.78 26.46
C LYS A 205 -10.85 -1.93 25.68
N VAL A 206 -9.55 -2.06 25.96
CA VAL A 206 -8.50 -1.34 25.21
C VAL A 206 -8.47 -1.79 23.75
N VAL A 207 -8.46 -3.10 23.50
CA VAL A 207 -8.36 -3.61 22.12
C VAL A 207 -9.61 -3.31 21.31
N THR A 208 -10.81 -3.52 21.86
CA THR A 208 -12.05 -3.20 21.15
C THR A 208 -12.12 -1.71 20.80
N GLY A 209 -11.77 -0.83 21.75
CA GLY A 209 -11.72 0.60 21.48
C GLY A 209 -10.66 0.98 20.42
N ALA A 210 -9.47 0.39 20.49
CA ALA A 210 -8.40 0.63 19.52
C ALA A 210 -8.78 0.14 18.11
N LYS A 211 -9.44 -1.02 18.01
CA LYS A 211 -9.99 -1.58 16.77
C LYS A 211 -11.05 -0.65 16.17
N ASP A 212 -11.97 -0.14 16.98
CA ASP A 212 -13.01 0.80 16.52
C ASP A 212 -12.41 2.10 15.99
N VAL A 213 -11.38 2.64 16.68
CA VAL A 213 -10.65 3.83 16.23
C VAL A 213 -9.92 3.54 14.91
N LEU A 214 -9.26 2.39 14.80
CA LEU A 214 -8.53 2.01 13.59
C LEU A 214 -9.49 1.83 12.39
N ASN A 215 -10.64 1.17 12.58
CA ASN A 215 -11.67 1.02 11.55
C ASN A 215 -12.15 2.39 11.03
N LYS A 216 -12.46 3.33 11.93
CA LYS A 216 -12.86 4.68 11.51
C LYS A 216 -11.74 5.45 10.82
N CYS A 217 -10.50 5.23 11.24
CA CYS A 217 -9.35 5.80 10.54
C CYS A 217 -9.24 5.20 9.13
N THR A 218 -9.45 3.90 8.94
CA THR A 218 -9.46 3.26 7.62
C THR A 218 -10.59 3.78 6.74
N GLU A 219 -11.81 3.91 7.26
CA GLU A 219 -12.93 4.54 6.55
C GLU A 219 -12.62 5.99 6.16
N ALA A 220 -12.01 6.76 7.07
CA ALA A 220 -11.59 8.12 6.80
C ALA A 220 -10.50 8.13 5.71
N ALA A 221 -9.50 7.25 5.76
CA ALA A 221 -8.46 7.16 4.73
C ALA A 221 -9.04 6.85 3.35
N ASN A 222 -9.95 5.88 3.26
CA ASN A 222 -10.63 5.48 2.02
C ASN A 222 -11.48 6.61 1.43
N ASN A 223 -12.07 7.45 2.28
CA ASN A 223 -12.83 8.63 1.86
C ASN A 223 -11.97 9.83 1.46
N GLY A 224 -10.67 9.78 1.75
CA GLY A 224 -9.77 10.92 1.63
C GLY A 224 -10.02 11.93 2.74
N GLY A 225 -10.13 11.45 3.98
CA GLY A 225 -10.16 12.17 5.25
C GLY A 225 -11.54 12.50 5.83
N LEU A 226 -11.52 13.05 7.05
CA LEU A 226 -12.70 13.47 7.80
C LEU A 226 -13.42 14.64 7.09
N LYS A 227 -14.75 14.54 6.99
CA LYS A 227 -15.61 15.49 6.26
C LYS A 227 -16.35 16.45 7.18
N SER A 228 -16.75 15.99 8.37
CA SER A 228 -17.56 16.77 9.32
C SER A 228 -16.83 17.07 10.63
N GLN A 229 -17.22 18.18 11.29
CA GLN A 229 -16.88 18.44 12.70
C GLN A 229 -17.40 17.36 13.63
N ASP A 230 -18.53 16.76 13.29
CA ASP A 230 -19.13 15.68 14.09
C ASP A 230 -18.28 14.40 14.03
N GLU A 231 -17.71 14.08 12.86
CA GLU A 231 -16.80 12.94 12.69
C GLU A 231 -15.50 13.15 13.47
N GLU A 232 -14.96 14.37 13.48
CA GLU A 232 -13.80 14.74 14.30
C GLU A 232 -14.10 14.63 15.79
N GLY A 233 -15.21 15.21 16.25
CA GLY A 233 -15.60 15.15 17.67
C GLY A 233 -15.87 13.73 18.15
N LEU A 234 -16.44 12.87 17.28
CA LEU A 234 -16.64 11.46 17.57
C LEU A 234 -15.31 10.70 17.68
N LEU A 235 -14.39 10.94 16.74
CA LEU A 235 -13.08 10.30 16.76
C LEU A 235 -12.23 10.77 17.95
N GLU A 236 -12.29 12.06 18.32
CA GLU A 236 -11.66 12.59 19.53
C GLU A 236 -12.20 11.94 20.80
N LYS A 237 -13.52 11.80 20.90
CA LYS A 237 -14.15 11.12 22.04
C LYS A 237 -13.67 9.68 22.17
N GLN A 238 -13.66 8.92 21.09
CA GLN A 238 -13.20 7.52 21.11
C GLN A 238 -11.71 7.41 21.41
N THR A 239 -10.89 8.31 20.87
CA THR A 239 -9.46 8.39 21.19
C THR A 239 -9.25 8.59 22.69
N GLN A 240 -10.06 9.47 23.31
CA GLN A 240 -10.01 9.68 24.75
C GLN A 240 -10.48 8.45 25.55
N GLU A 241 -11.56 7.77 25.11
CA GLU A 241 -12.03 6.54 25.73
C GLU A 241 -10.97 5.43 25.73
N VAL A 242 -10.18 5.30 24.65
CA VAL A 242 -9.06 4.36 24.58
C VAL A 242 -7.95 4.76 25.54
N LYS A 243 -7.58 6.04 25.63
CA LYS A 243 -6.57 6.52 26.60
C LYS A 243 -6.99 6.25 28.04
N ASP A 244 -8.26 6.50 28.37
CA ASP A 244 -8.81 6.23 29.68
C ASP A 244 -8.83 4.71 29.97
N ALA A 245 -9.16 3.88 28.98
CA ALA A 245 -9.10 2.43 29.11
C ALA A 245 -7.66 1.93 29.36
N MET A 246 -6.66 2.49 28.67
CA MET A 246 -5.24 2.16 28.89
C MET A 246 -4.77 2.57 30.30
N ALA A 247 -5.18 3.74 30.78
CA ALA A 247 -4.88 4.19 32.14
C ALA A 247 -5.52 3.25 33.18
N ASN A 248 -6.77 2.84 32.97
CA ASN A 248 -7.46 1.90 33.84
C ASN A 248 -6.80 0.51 33.85
N LEU A 249 -6.40 -0.02 32.68
CA LEU A 249 -5.66 -1.27 32.58
C LEU A 249 -4.35 -1.20 33.37
N THR A 250 -3.60 -0.10 33.22
CA THR A 250 -2.33 0.11 33.93
C THR A 250 -2.55 0.15 35.45
N GLN A 251 -3.59 0.84 35.92
CA GLN A 251 -3.93 0.92 37.33
C GLN A 251 -4.35 -0.43 37.90
N GLU A 252 -5.19 -1.19 37.21
CA GLU A 252 -5.62 -2.50 37.67
C GLU A 252 -4.46 -3.50 37.68
N PHE A 253 -3.61 -3.50 36.66
CA PHE A 253 -2.43 -4.35 36.64
C PHE A 253 -1.51 -4.09 37.85
N GLN A 254 -1.32 -2.82 38.21
CA GLN A 254 -0.56 -2.44 39.41
C GLN A 254 -1.26 -2.84 40.71
N LYS A 255 -2.60 -2.75 40.79
CA LYS A 255 -3.37 -3.20 41.96
C LYS A 255 -3.22 -4.71 42.15
N VAL A 256 -3.34 -5.49 41.08
CA VAL A 256 -3.19 -6.95 41.15
C VAL A 256 -1.80 -7.33 41.62
N LYS A 257 -0.73 -6.69 41.13
CA LYS A 257 0.63 -6.94 41.64
C LYS A 257 0.77 -6.66 43.13
N LYS A 258 0.21 -5.54 43.62
CA LYS A 258 0.25 -5.20 45.05
C LYS A 258 -0.49 -6.23 45.90
N GLU A 259 -1.61 -6.76 45.43
CA GLU A 259 -2.38 -7.80 46.13
C GLU A 259 -1.68 -9.17 46.14
N LEU A 260 -0.78 -9.41 45.19
CA LEU A 260 0.06 -10.61 45.14
C LEU A 260 1.37 -10.47 45.94
N ASP A 261 1.56 -9.37 46.65
CA ASP A 261 2.81 -9.03 47.36
C ASP A 261 4.04 -8.98 46.45
N ILE A 262 3.84 -8.71 45.15
CA ILE A 262 4.90 -8.56 44.16
C ILE A 262 5.34 -7.10 44.16
N LEU A 263 6.31 -6.78 45.02
CA LEU A 263 6.82 -5.42 45.25
C LEU A 263 7.79 -4.94 44.15
N ASP A 264 8.38 -5.85 43.39
CA ASP A 264 9.31 -5.51 42.32
C ASP A 264 8.60 -4.85 41.14
N THR A 265 9.24 -3.82 40.55
CA THR A 265 8.66 -3.06 39.42
C THR A 265 8.39 -3.97 38.20
N VAL A 266 9.23 -4.98 37.99
CA VAL A 266 9.05 -6.07 37.01
C VAL A 266 9.42 -7.37 37.71
N SER A 267 8.46 -8.27 37.96
CA SER A 267 8.78 -9.59 38.49
C SER A 267 9.17 -10.51 37.35
N ALA A 268 10.18 -11.35 37.58
CA ALA A 268 10.61 -12.34 36.60
C ALA A 268 9.53 -13.38 36.31
N SER A 269 8.64 -13.65 37.28
CA SER A 269 7.52 -14.58 37.12
C SER A 269 6.40 -14.02 36.25
N LEU A 270 6.18 -12.70 36.22
CA LEU A 270 5.10 -12.06 35.44
C LEU A 270 5.61 -11.30 34.21
N ILE A 271 6.79 -11.66 33.72
CA ILE A 271 7.44 -10.88 32.65
C ILE A 271 6.64 -10.94 31.35
N ASP A 272 5.97 -12.07 31.08
CA ASP A 272 5.21 -12.27 29.85
C ASP A 272 3.84 -11.58 29.90
N GLU A 273 3.20 -11.50 31.07
CA GLU A 273 1.99 -10.69 31.31
C GLU A 273 2.30 -9.20 31.23
N HIS A 274 3.45 -8.78 31.76
CA HIS A 274 3.93 -7.41 31.63
C HIS A 274 4.14 -7.02 30.17
N VAL A 275 4.80 -7.89 29.40
CA VAL A 275 5.00 -7.68 27.96
C VAL A 275 3.64 -7.65 27.25
N PHE A 276 2.74 -8.59 27.55
CA PHE A 276 1.42 -8.65 26.94
C PHE A 276 0.62 -7.35 27.18
N ALA A 277 0.51 -6.91 28.43
CA ALA A 277 -0.20 -5.68 28.79
C ALA A 277 0.47 -4.44 28.16
N PHE A 278 1.80 -4.42 28.08
CA PHE A 278 2.54 -3.36 27.41
C PHE A 278 2.21 -3.31 25.91
N GLU A 279 2.22 -4.43 25.20
CA GLU A 279 1.92 -4.48 23.77
C GLU A 279 0.48 -4.07 23.46
N VAL A 280 -0.49 -4.47 24.30
CA VAL A 280 -1.89 -4.01 24.20
C VAL A 280 -1.99 -2.48 24.35
N CYS A 281 -1.28 -1.91 25.32
CA CYS A 281 -1.21 -0.46 25.49
C CYS A 281 -0.51 0.24 24.31
N VAL A 282 0.54 -0.36 23.75
CA VAL A 282 1.22 0.18 22.57
C VAL A 282 0.28 0.16 21.36
N PHE A 283 -0.49 -0.90 21.17
CA PHE A 283 -1.52 -0.97 20.11
C PHE A 283 -2.54 0.17 20.26
N GLY A 284 -3.09 0.38 21.46
CA GLY A 284 -4.00 1.51 21.72
C GLY A 284 -3.34 2.87 21.51
N ARG A 285 -2.04 3.02 21.80
CA ARG A 285 -1.30 4.26 21.57
C ARG A 285 -1.13 4.56 20.09
N ILE A 286 -0.67 3.59 19.28
CA ILE A 286 -0.40 3.83 17.85
C ILE A 286 -1.70 4.13 17.08
N THR A 287 -2.83 3.52 17.46
CA THR A 287 -4.13 3.84 16.86
C THR A 287 -4.60 5.24 17.24
N ASN A 288 -4.34 5.67 18.47
CA ASN A 288 -4.64 7.04 18.91
C ASN A 288 -3.76 8.09 18.22
N GLU A 289 -2.46 7.83 18.08
CA GLU A 289 -1.53 8.72 17.36
C GLU A 289 -1.95 8.87 15.89
N LEU A 290 -2.42 7.79 15.25
CA LEU A 290 -3.00 7.85 13.90
C LEU A 290 -4.25 8.74 13.86
N ALA A 291 -5.20 8.52 14.76
CA ALA A 291 -6.43 9.30 14.83
C ALA A 291 -6.16 10.80 15.04
N GLU A 292 -5.27 11.14 15.98
CA GLU A 292 -4.83 12.51 16.24
C GLU A 292 -4.18 13.14 15.01
N SER A 293 -3.37 12.37 14.27
CA SER A 293 -2.79 12.84 13.03
C SER A 293 -3.88 13.20 12.01
N PHE A 294 -4.93 12.37 11.87
CA PHE A 294 -6.01 12.60 10.92
C PHE A 294 -6.86 13.80 11.31
N ILE A 295 -7.12 14.00 12.60
CA ILE A 295 -7.81 15.18 13.14
C ILE A 295 -6.99 16.45 12.88
N LYS A 296 -5.69 16.43 13.17
CA LYS A 296 -4.79 17.57 12.92
C LYS A 296 -4.77 17.93 11.44
N ASP A 297 -4.68 16.92 10.59
CA ASP A 297 -4.65 17.06 9.13
C ASP A 297 -6.01 17.61 8.60
N ALA A 298 -7.13 17.18 9.19
CA ALA A 298 -8.45 17.71 8.86
C ALA A 298 -8.63 19.19 9.29
N ARG A 299 -8.13 19.55 10.48
CA ARG A 299 -8.13 20.94 10.99
C ARG A 299 -7.26 21.88 10.15
N ALA A 300 -6.04 21.45 9.81
CA ALA A 300 -5.13 22.23 8.97
C ALA A 300 -5.77 22.58 7.61
N ARG A 301 -6.47 21.61 7.01
CA ARG A 301 -7.17 21.79 5.73
C ARG A 301 -8.35 22.76 5.75
N ARG A 302 -8.94 23.03 6.92
CA ARG A 302 -9.97 24.08 7.04
C ARG A 302 -9.36 25.47 7.17
N GLY A 303 -8.06 25.57 7.47
CA GLY A 303 -7.33 26.82 7.59
C GLY A 303 -6.52 27.22 6.35
N GLU A 304 -6.19 26.28 5.45
CA GLU A 304 -5.35 26.54 4.28
C GLU A 304 -5.96 25.98 2.98
N GLU A 305 -6.30 26.89 2.05
CA GLU A 305 -6.28 26.60 0.61
C GLU A 305 -4.82 26.60 0.17
N SER A 306 -4.19 25.43 0.03
CA SER A 306 -2.88 25.38 -0.61
C SER A 306 -2.71 24.11 -1.44
N GLY A 307 -2.70 24.30 -2.75
CA GLY A 307 -2.19 23.32 -3.69
C GLY A 307 -0.67 23.25 -3.60
N GLU A 308 -0.16 22.14 -3.05
CA GLU A 308 1.27 21.85 -3.07
C GLU A 308 1.73 21.39 -4.46
N LYS A 309 2.80 22.04 -4.94
CA LYS A 309 3.42 21.87 -6.26
C LYS A 309 4.11 20.51 -6.45
N LEU A 310 3.92 20.00 -7.66
CA LEU A 310 4.28 18.68 -8.22
C LEU A 310 5.79 18.35 -8.34
N GLU A 311 6.72 19.21 -7.93
CA GLU A 311 8.12 19.15 -8.41
C GLU A 311 9.00 18.03 -7.83
N LYS A 312 8.61 17.40 -6.71
CA LYS A 312 9.52 16.50 -5.97
C LYS A 312 9.52 15.02 -6.40
N VAL A 313 8.52 14.55 -7.14
CA VAL A 313 8.43 13.14 -7.55
C VAL A 313 9.16 12.88 -8.87
N LEU A 314 9.18 13.87 -9.77
CA LEU A 314 9.89 13.76 -11.06
C LEU A 314 11.42 13.92 -10.94
N THR A 315 11.91 14.32 -9.76
CA THR A 315 13.33 14.57 -9.48
C THR A 315 13.97 13.51 -8.57
N ASP A 316 13.24 12.42 -8.26
CA ASP A 316 13.77 11.34 -7.43
C ASP A 316 14.89 10.57 -8.18
N PRO A 317 16.13 10.56 -7.67
CA PRO A 317 17.28 9.96 -8.34
C PRO A 317 17.15 8.45 -8.57
N GLU A 318 16.42 7.71 -7.73
CA GLU A 318 16.24 6.26 -7.91
C GLU A 318 15.29 5.97 -9.08
N HIS A 319 14.20 6.72 -9.18
CA HIS A 319 13.26 6.65 -10.29
C HIS A 319 13.89 7.10 -11.62
N LEU A 320 14.69 8.16 -11.60
CA LEU A 320 15.44 8.64 -12.77
C LEU A 320 16.47 7.61 -13.26
N ASN A 321 17.19 6.96 -12.34
CA ASN A 321 18.19 5.95 -12.70
C ASN A 321 17.56 4.71 -13.35
N TYR A 322 16.44 4.23 -12.78
CA TYR A 322 15.66 3.14 -13.38
C TYR A 322 15.12 3.50 -14.77
N ALA A 323 14.51 4.69 -14.91
CA ALA A 323 13.98 5.16 -16.19
C ALA A 323 15.09 5.33 -17.24
N LEU A 324 16.24 5.91 -16.88
CA LEU A 324 17.38 6.10 -17.78
C LEU A 324 17.98 4.77 -18.23
N ARG A 325 18.21 3.83 -17.30
CA ARG A 325 18.79 2.52 -17.62
C ARG A 325 17.92 1.74 -18.60
N ASN A 326 16.62 1.74 -18.39
CA ASN A 326 15.67 1.05 -19.27
C ASN A 326 15.52 1.77 -20.61
N THR A 327 15.53 3.10 -20.62
CA THR A 327 15.49 3.90 -21.86
C THR A 327 16.72 3.62 -22.72
N ILE A 328 17.92 3.63 -22.12
CA ILE A 328 19.17 3.34 -22.82
C ILE A 328 19.16 1.90 -23.36
N SER A 329 18.65 0.93 -22.59
CA SER A 329 18.59 -0.47 -23.02
C SER A 329 17.68 -0.66 -24.24
N ILE A 330 16.53 0.02 -24.28
CA ILE A 330 15.60 -0.03 -25.42
C ILE A 330 16.16 0.73 -26.63
N LEU A 331 16.81 1.88 -26.42
CA LEU A 331 17.48 2.62 -27.49
C LEU A 331 18.66 1.83 -28.07
N LEU A 332 19.42 1.12 -27.24
CA LEU A 332 20.50 0.22 -27.68
C LEU A 332 19.93 -0.99 -28.42
N GLY A 333 18.85 -1.61 -27.92
CA GLY A 333 18.16 -2.69 -28.61
C GLY A 333 17.64 -2.25 -29.99
N PHE A 334 17.12 -1.03 -30.09
CA PHE A 334 16.70 -0.43 -31.36
C PHE A 334 17.89 -0.09 -32.27
N ALA A 335 18.99 0.44 -31.75
CA ALA A 335 20.20 0.73 -32.52
C ALA A 335 20.84 -0.57 -33.08
N ILE A 336 20.95 -1.60 -32.24
CA ILE A 336 21.47 -2.92 -32.64
C ILE A 336 20.51 -3.58 -33.63
N GLY A 337 19.20 -3.48 -33.41
CA GLY A 337 18.17 -3.99 -34.33
C GLY A 337 18.24 -3.29 -35.68
N SER A 338 18.23 -1.96 -35.72
CA SER A 338 18.27 -1.19 -36.97
C SER A 338 19.57 -1.39 -37.76
N VAL A 339 20.73 -1.45 -37.10
CA VAL A 339 22.03 -1.68 -37.75
C VAL A 339 22.20 -3.17 -38.13
N GLY A 340 21.79 -4.09 -37.27
CA GLY A 340 21.89 -5.54 -37.49
C GLY A 340 20.98 -6.01 -38.63
N TYR A 341 19.74 -5.52 -38.68
CA TYR A 341 18.81 -5.81 -39.78
C TYR A 341 19.29 -5.20 -41.10
N HIS A 342 19.93 -4.02 -41.05
CA HIS A 342 20.54 -3.41 -42.23
C HIS A 342 21.70 -4.24 -42.80
N ASN A 343 22.57 -4.77 -41.93
CA ASN A 343 23.72 -5.58 -42.34
C ASN A 343 23.31 -6.98 -42.85
N MET A 344 22.32 -7.63 -42.22
CA MET A 344 21.81 -8.95 -42.67
C MET A 344 21.15 -8.93 -44.05
N ILE A 345 20.60 -7.78 -44.46
CA ILE A 345 20.00 -7.59 -45.78
C ILE A 345 21.06 -7.25 -46.83
N LEU A 346 22.16 -6.60 -46.44
CA LEU A 346 23.30 -6.33 -47.33
C LEU A 346 24.12 -7.59 -47.63
N GLU A 347 24.19 -8.57 -46.72
CA GLU A 347 24.82 -9.89 -46.97
C GLU A 347 23.97 -10.83 -47.84
N ASN A 348 22.67 -10.54 -48.04
CA ASN A 348 21.74 -11.32 -48.87
C ASN A 348 21.42 -10.67 -50.24
N LYS A 349 22.15 -9.62 -50.62
CA LYS A 349 22.20 -9.08 -52.00
C LYS A 349 23.56 -9.44 -52.60
#